data_AF-A0A944HAA5-F1
#
_entry.id   AF-A0A944HAA5-F1
#
_cell.length_a   1.000
_cell.length_b   1.000
_cell.length_c   1.000
_cell.angle_alpha   90.00
_cell.angle_beta   90.00
_cell.angle_gamma   90.00
#
_symmetry.space_group_name_H-M   'P 1'
#
loop_
_entity.id
_entity.type
_entity.pdbx_description
1 polymer ?
#
loop_
_entity_poly.entity_id
_entity_poly.type
_entity_poly.pdbx_seq_one_letter_code
_entity_poly.pdbx_strand_id
1 'polypeptide(L)' 'WQSRPLEPMYPVVFFDALRVKIREDAVVRNKAIYLALGVLPDGTRDILGLWIEGTEGAKFWMKVFNDLKTRGVADI' A
#
# COMPACT_ATOMS: atom_id res chain seq x y z
N TRP A 1 8.58 9.90 2.27
CA TRP A 1 7.54 9.33 3.14
C TRP A 1 7.28 7.85 2.81
N GLN A 2 7.14 7.46 1.54
CA GLN A 2 6.88 6.05 1.15
C GLN A 2 7.96 5.03 1.56
N SER A 3 9.22 5.45 1.73
CA SER A 3 10.31 4.55 2.13
C SER A 3 10.67 4.66 3.61
N ARG A 4 9.83 5.31 4.43
CA ARG A 4 10.11 5.45 5.87
C ARG A 4 10.04 4.09 6.57
N PRO A 5 10.79 3.89 7.66
CA PRO A 5 10.58 2.78 8.57
C PRO A 5 9.13 2.75 9.08
N LEU A 6 8.60 1.55 9.21
CA LEU A 6 7.27 1.26 9.75
C LEU A 6 7.41 0.61 11.14
N GLU A 7 6.33 0.68 11.92
CA GLU A 7 6.29 0.02 13.22
C GLU A 7 6.35 -1.51 13.04
N PRO A 8 6.93 -2.25 14.01
CA PRO A 8 7.11 -3.68 13.87
C PRO A 8 5.80 -4.46 13.90
N MET A 9 4.72 -3.90 14.45
CA MET A 9 3.45 -4.59 14.60
C MET A 9 2.27 -3.64 14.37
N TYR A 10 1.30 -4.09 13.57
CA TYR A 10 0.04 -3.39 13.32
C TYR A 10 -1.13 -4.35 13.53
N PRO A 11 -1.93 -4.23 14.61
CA PRO A 11 -3.01 -5.17 14.91
C PRO A 11 -4.02 -5.43 13.80
N VAL A 12 -4.22 -4.45 12.90
CA VAL A 12 -5.06 -4.57 11.73
C VAL A 12 -4.46 -3.74 10.60
N VAL A 13 -4.45 -4.30 9.38
CA VAL A 13 -4.13 -3.57 8.15
C VAL A 13 -5.25 -3.74 7.13
N PHE A 14 -5.75 -2.62 6.62
CA PHE A 14 -6.73 -2.58 5.54
C PHE A 14 -6.04 -2.37 4.21
N PHE A 15 -6.46 -3.13 3.20
CA PHE A 15 -6.05 -2.95 1.81
C PHE A 15 -7.25 -2.49 0.99
N ASP A 16 -7.09 -1.40 0.27
CA ASP A 16 -8.14 -0.81 -0.57
C ASP A 16 -7.57 -0.38 -1.93
N ALA A 17 -8.45 -0.20 -2.91
CA ALA A 17 -8.09 0.20 -4.26
C ALA A 17 -8.96 1.35 -4.78
N LEU A 18 -8.34 2.50 -5.02
CA LEU A 18 -8.98 3.66 -5.61
C LEU A 18 -8.80 3.67 -7.13
N ARG A 19 -9.91 3.70 -7.88
CA ARG A 19 -9.87 3.84 -9.35
C ARG A 19 -9.84 5.32 -9.71
N VAL A 20 -8.70 5.78 -10.24
CA VAL A 20 -8.46 7.19 -10.58
C VAL A 20 -8.14 7.34 -12.06
N LYS A 21 -8.69 8.37 -12.69
CA LYS A 21 -8.32 8.80 -14.03
C LYS A 21 -6.99 9.54 -13.97
N ILE A 22 -5.93 8.93 -14.50
CA ILE A 22 -4.58 9.51 -14.52
C ILE A 22 -4.20 9.77 -15.97
N ARG A 23 -3.64 10.95 -16.26
CA ARG A 23 -3.10 11.30 -17.58
C ARG A 23 -1.67 10.76 -17.67
N GLU A 24 -1.42 9.90 -18.65
CA GLU A 24 -0.12 9.32 -18.96
C GLU A 24 0.07 9.32 -20.48
N ASP A 25 1.22 9.79 -20.96
CA ASP A 25 1.53 9.89 -22.40
C ASP A 25 0.44 10.59 -23.23
N ALA A 26 -0.04 11.73 -22.72
CA ALA A 26 -1.15 12.52 -23.29
C ALA A 26 -2.52 11.81 -23.35
N VAL A 27 -2.63 10.58 -22.84
CA VAL A 27 -3.89 9.81 -22.79
C VAL A 27 -4.36 9.68 -21.35
N VAL A 28 -5.66 9.87 -21.11
CA VAL A 28 -6.26 9.63 -19.78
C VAL A 28 -6.63 8.15 -19.68
N ARG A 29 -6.07 7.45 -18.70
CA ARG A 29 -6.34 6.04 -18.42
C ARG A 29 -6.88 5.88 -16.99
N ASN A 30 -7.79 4.93 -16.80
CA ASN A 30 -8.18 4.51 -15.45
C ASN A 30 -7.09 3.62 -14.87
N LYS A 31 -6.51 4.02 -13.74
CA LYS A 31 -5.54 3.23 -12.99
C LYS A 31 -6.07 2.92 -11.60
N ALA A 32 -5.69 1.77 -11.05
CA ALA A 32 -5.93 1.44 -9.65
C ALA A 32 -4.75 1.95 -8.82
N ILE A 33 -5.07 2.64 -7.73
CA ILE A 33 -4.12 3.01 -6.68
C ILE A 33 -4.47 2.17 -5.47
N TYR A 34 -3.60 1.23 -5.14
CA TYR A 34 -3.71 0.36 -3.99
C TYR A 34 -3.14 1.06 -2.76
N LEU A 35 -3.87 1.02 -1.64
CA LEU A 35 -3.52 1.63 -0.37
C LEU A 35 -3.41 0.54 0.70
N ALA A 36 -2.40 0.66 1.57
CA ALA A 36 -2.34 -0.06 2.83
C ALA A 36 -2.47 0.93 4.00
N LEU A 37 -3.50 0.74 4.81
CA LEU A 37 -3.78 1.52 6.02
C LEU A 37 -3.64 0.62 7.25
N GLY A 38 -2.60 0.85 8.04
CA GLY A 38 -2.39 0.18 9.32
C GLY A 38 -3.09 0.93 10.45
N VAL A 39 -3.45 0.20 11.49
CA VAL A 39 -3.88 0.77 12.78
C VAL A 39 -2.85 0.35 13.82
N LEU A 40 -2.36 1.29 14.61
CA LEU A 40 -1.45 1.04 15.73
C LEU A 40 -2.22 0.56 16.96
N PRO A 41 -1.54 -0.02 17.98
CA PRO A 41 -2.20 -0.50 19.21
C PRO A 41 -2.98 0.57 19.97
N ASP A 42 -2.62 1.85 19.83
CA ASP A 42 -3.32 3.00 20.42
C ASP A 42 -4.53 3.47 19.59
N GLY A 43 -4.81 2.81 18.46
CA GLY A 43 -5.88 3.16 17.52
C GLY A 43 -5.48 4.21 16.48
N THR A 44 -4.24 4.72 16.51
CA THR A 44 -3.75 5.70 15.53
C THR A 44 -3.69 5.05 14.14
N ARG A 45 -4.23 5.75 13.14
CA ARG A 45 -4.23 5.30 11.75
C ARG A 45 -2.94 5.72 11.07
N ASP A 46 -2.33 4.79 10.35
CA ASP A 46 -1.07 5.02 9.66
C ASP A 46 -1.12 4.55 8.20
N ILE A 47 -0.70 5.42 7.28
CA ILE A 47 -0.62 5.08 5.85
C ILE A 47 0.72 4.38 5.62
N LEU A 48 0.65 3.08 5.33
CA LEU A 48 1.83 2.25 5.16
C LEU A 48 2.40 2.39 3.75
N GLY A 49 1.55 2.52 2.72
CA GLY A 49 2.02 2.73 1.35
C GLY A 49 0.91 2.92 0.34
N LEU A 50 1.31 3.39 -0.85
CA LEU A 50 0.47 3.54 -2.02
C LEU A 50 1.19 2.93 -3.23
N TRP A 51 0.52 2.08 -3.99
CA TRP A 51 1.07 1.44 -5.18
C TRP A 51 0.13 1.62 -6.36
N ILE A 52 0.68 1.99 -7.51
CA ILE A 52 -0.07 2.06 -8.77
C ILE A 52 0.34 0.85 -9.59
N GLU A 53 -0.62 0.02 -9.96
CA GLU A 53 -0.36 -1.16 -10.78
C GLU A 53 -1.46 -1.37 -11.83
N GLY A 54 -1.07 -1.93 -12.98
CA GLY A 54 -1.99 -2.22 -14.07
C GLY A 54 -2.82 -3.48 -13.85
N THR A 55 -2.30 -4.44 -13.09
CA THR A 55 -2.93 -5.76 -12.86
C THR A 55 -2.85 -6.20 -11.40
N GLU A 56 -3.97 -6.73 -10.91
CA GLU A 56 -4.09 -7.23 -9.54
C GLU A 56 -3.77 -8.73 -9.47
N GLY A 57 -2.48 -9.05 -9.47
CA GLY A 57 -2.01 -10.43 -9.44
C GLY A 57 -1.27 -10.79 -8.16
N ALA A 58 -1.08 -12.09 -7.91
CA ALA A 58 -0.30 -12.58 -6.76
C ALA A 58 1.12 -11.98 -6.70
N LYS A 59 1.76 -11.77 -7.87
CA LYS A 59 3.09 -11.13 -7.95
C LYS A 59 3.09 -9.69 -7.42
N PHE A 60 2.01 -8.95 -7.66
CA PHE A 60 1.85 -7.59 -7.15
C PHE A 60 1.72 -7.60 -5.62
N TRP A 61 0.82 -8.42 -5.07
CA TRP A 61 0.64 -8.51 -3.62
C TRP A 61 1.89 -8.99 -2.90
N MET A 62 2.62 -9.95 -3.47
CA MET A 62 3.93 -10.35 -2.95
C MET A 62 4.93 -9.18 -2.91
N LYS A 63 4.95 -8.32 -3.92
CA LYS A 63 5.78 -7.10 -3.93
C LYS A 63 5.36 -6.13 -2.82
N VAL A 64 4.05 -5.92 -2.63
CA VAL A 64 3.51 -5.07 -1.56
C VAL A 64 3.92 -5.58 -0.18
N PHE A 65 3.71 -6.87 0.11
CA PHE A 65 4.06 -7.44 1.41
C PHE A 65 5.57 -7.45 1.67
N ASN A 66 6.39 -7.70 0.63
CA ASN A 66 7.83 -7.60 0.75
C ASN A 66 8.31 -6.17 1.02
N ASP A 67 7.67 -5.16 0.43
CA ASP A 67 7.98 -3.74 0.74
C ASP A 67 7.70 -3.42 2.21
N LEU A 68 6.51 -3.81 2.71
CA LEU A 68 6.15 -3.62 4.12
C LEU A 68 7.15 -4.30 5.06
N LYS A 69 7.50 -5.56 4.78
CA LYS A 69 8.48 -6.32 5.57
C LYS A 69 9.87 -5.67 5.55
N THR A 70 10.33 -5.23 4.37
CA THR A 70 11.65 -4.57 4.22
C THR A 70 11.71 -3.25 4.99
N ARG A 71 10.56 -2.61 5.20
CA ARG A 71 10.44 -1.36 5.95
C ARG A 71 10.25 -1.53 7.45
N GLY A 72 10.21 -2.77 7.95
CA GLY A 72 10.23 -3.06 9.39
C GLY A 72 9.00 -3.77 9.94
N VAL A 73 7.94 -3.97 9.15
CA VAL A 73 6.76 -4.70 9.62
C VAL A 73 7.14 -6.17 9.85
N ALA A 74 7.02 -6.61 11.10
CA ALA A 74 7.31 -7.97 11.53
C ALA A 74 6.03 -8.80 11.73
N ASP A 75 4.93 -8.14 12.15
CA ASP A 75 3.65 -8.78 12.45
C ASP A 75 2.45 -7.91 12.06
N ILE A 76 1.35 -8.57 11.65
CA ILE A 76 0.07 -7.95 11.25
C ILE A 76 -1.08 -8.80 11.79
#